data_AF-A0A5Q4D2S7-F1
#
_entry.id   AF-A0A5Q4D2S7-F1
#
_cell.length_a   1.000
_cell.length_b   1.000
_cell.length_c   1.000
_cell.angle_alpha   90.00
_cell.angle_beta   90.00
_cell.angle_gamma   90.00
#
_symmetry.space_group_name_H-M   'P 1'
#
loop_
_entity.id
_entity.type
_entity.pdbx_description
1 polymer ?
#
loop_
_entity_poly.entity_id
_entity_poly.type
_entity_poly.pdbx_seq_one_letter_code
_entity_poly.pdbx_strand_id
1 'polypeptide(L)'
;MGRLEKGDGLTLIPDPPMEEAPRVWVHLATGEPVGYLPTEIGDWLAPWLLQGGGARARVLRVSGPDTPSWRRLLVEVACREP
;
A
#
# COMPACT_ATOMS: atom_id res chain seq x y z
N MET A 1 19.52 -5.85 0.65
CA MET A 1 18.18 -5.22 0.64
C MET A 1 18.09 -4.37 -0.61
N GLY A 2 17.22 -4.75 -1.56
CA GLY A 2 17.06 -4.02 -2.81
C GLY A 2 16.53 -2.61 -2.53
N ARG A 3 17.10 -1.60 -3.19
CA ARG A 3 16.62 -0.22 -3.09
C ARG A 3 15.24 -0.15 -3.76
N LEU A 4 14.27 0.48 -3.10
CA LEU A 4 12.98 0.76 -3.71
C LEU A 4 13.16 1.76 -4.84
N GLU A 5 12.61 1.47 -6.01
CA GLU A 5 12.75 2.32 -7.18
C GLU A 5 11.41 2.64 -7.83
N LYS A 6 11.42 3.69 -8.65
CA LYS A 6 10.24 4.07 -9.42
C LYS A 6 9.85 2.92 -10.35
N GLY A 7 8.58 2.55 -10.28
CA GLY A 7 8.01 1.50 -11.12
C GLY A 7 7.96 0.13 -10.45
N ASP A 8 8.54 -0.05 -9.27
CA ASP A 8 8.45 -1.29 -8.52
C ASP A 8 7.00 -1.62 -8.15
N GLY A 9 6.68 -2.91 -8.18
CA GLY A 9 5.41 -3.44 -7.70
C GLY A 9 5.41 -3.57 -6.19
N LEU A 10 4.27 -3.25 -5.58
CA LEU A 10 4.04 -3.38 -4.14
C LEU A 10 2.83 -4.28 -3.89
N THR A 11 2.84 -4.96 -2.74
CA THR A 11 1.73 -5.79 -2.28
C THR A 11 0.89 -5.02 -1.29
N LEU A 12 -0.43 -5.06 -1.46
CA LEU A 12 -1.41 -4.46 -0.55
C LEU A 12 -2.08 -5.57 0.26
N ILE A 13 -2.11 -5.43 1.58
CA ILE A 13 -2.70 -6.42 2.48
C ILE A 13 -3.64 -5.69 3.46
N PRO A 14 -4.95 -5.98 3.47
CA PRO A 14 -5.85 -5.39 4.44
C PRO A 14 -5.61 -6.00 5.82
N ASP A 15 -5.87 -5.22 6.88
CA ASP A 15 -6.03 -5.77 8.22
C ASP A 15 -7.15 -6.83 8.26
N PRO A 16 -7.15 -7.72 9.26
CA PRO A 16 -8.24 -8.66 9.47
C PRO A 16 -9.60 -7.95 9.64
N PRO A 17 -10.72 -8.60 9.27
CA PRO A 17 -12.06 -8.00 9.25
C PRO A 17 -12.63 -7.60 10.62
N MET A 18 -11.91 -7.85 11.72
CA MET A 18 -12.38 -7.54 13.09
C MET A 18 -12.01 -6.12 13.56
N GLU A 19 -11.23 -5.38 12.77
CA GLU A 19 -10.80 -4.02 13.12
C GLU A 19 -11.87 -2.98 12.74
N GLU A 20 -12.20 -2.06 13.65
CA GLU A 20 -13.19 -1.00 13.43
C GLU A 20 -12.72 0.04 12.37
N ALA A 21 -11.41 0.19 12.20
CA ALA A 21 -10.77 1.07 11.24
C ALA A 21 -9.63 0.32 10.52
N PRO A 22 -9.96 -0.58 9.57
CA PRO A 22 -8.99 -1.48 8.97
C PRO A 22 -7.99 -0.73 8.09
N ARG A 23 -6.70 -0.99 8.31
CA ARG A 23 -5.64 -0.40 7.47
C ARG A 23 -5.38 -1.29 6.27
N VAL A 24 -4.73 -0.71 5.27
CA VAL A 24 -4.14 -1.45 4.15
C VAL A 24 -2.63 -1.27 4.20
N TRP A 25 -1.93 -2.36 4.53
CA TRP A 25 -0.49 -2.41 4.60
C TRP A 25 0.14 -2.48 3.22
N VAL A 26 1.24 -1.75 3.06
CA VAL A 26 2.06 -1.76 1.85
C VAL A 26 3.32 -2.55 2.16
N HIS A 27 3.53 -3.61 1.38
CA HIS A 27 4.70 -4.48 1.49
C HIS A 27 5.52 -4.46 0.20
N LEU A 28 6.82 -4.69 0.35
CA LEU A 28 7.70 -5.06 -0.75
C LEU A 28 7.25 -6.39 -1.37
N ALA A 29 7.71 -6.65 -2.60
CA ALA A 29 7.56 -7.98 -3.21
C ALA A 29 8.22 -9.10 -2.38
N THR A 30 9.21 -8.76 -1.54
CA THR A 30 9.85 -9.68 -0.59
C THR A 30 9.00 -9.98 0.64
N GLY A 31 7.91 -9.25 0.86
CA GLY A 31 7.02 -9.38 2.02
C GLY A 31 7.34 -8.43 3.19
N GLU A 32 8.41 -7.64 3.11
CA GLU A 32 8.76 -6.67 4.16
C GLU A 32 7.79 -5.48 4.17
N PRO A 33 7.27 -5.04 5.33
CA PRO A 33 6.37 -3.89 5.41
C PRO A 33 7.14 -2.59 5.24
N VAL A 34 6.60 -1.68 4.43
CA VAL A 34 7.14 -0.31 4.27
C VAL A 34 6.27 0.75 4.92
N GLY A 35 5.00 0.43 5.17
CA GLY A 35 4.03 1.34 5.80
C GLY A 35 2.60 0.90 5.54
N TYR A 36 1.66 1.83 5.67
CA TYR A 36 0.25 1.62 5.38
C TYR A 36 -0.29 2.80 4.57
N LEU A 37 -1.34 2.57 3.80
CA LEU A 37 -2.05 3.62 3.08
C LEU A 37 -2.76 4.56 4.06
N PRO A 38 -2.97 5.85 3.71
CA PRO A 38 -3.79 6.75 4.50
C PRO A 38 -5.16 6.14 4.85
N THR A 39 -5.68 6.48 6.03
CA THR A 39 -6.95 5.94 6.55
C THR A 39 -8.09 6.14 5.56
N GLU A 40 -8.15 7.29 4.89
CA GLU A 40 -9.18 7.62 3.90
C GLU A 40 -9.17 6.67 2.69
N ILE A 41 -8.04 6.01 2.43
CA ILE A 41 -7.93 4.94 1.42
C ILE A 41 -8.22 3.57 2.05
N GLY A 42 -7.68 3.32 3.25
CA GLY A 42 -7.88 2.07 3.98
C GLY A 42 -9.36 1.73 4.20
N ASP A 43 -10.16 2.72 4.62
CA ASP A 43 -11.56 2.57 5.01
C ASP A 43 -12.43 1.96 3.90
N TRP A 44 -12.15 2.28 2.63
CA TRP A 44 -12.90 1.72 1.49
C TRP A 44 -12.16 0.58 0.78
N LEU A 45 -10.82 0.58 0.78
CA LEU A 45 -10.05 -0.43 0.06
C LEU A 45 -9.94 -1.75 0.84
N ALA A 46 -9.86 -1.69 2.17
CA ALA A 46 -9.83 -2.90 2.99
C ALA A 46 -11.07 -3.79 2.78
N PRO A 47 -12.32 -3.29 2.89
CA PRO A 47 -13.50 -4.12 2.63
C PRO A 47 -13.56 -4.62 1.18
N TRP A 48 -13.12 -3.82 0.20
CA TRP A 48 -13.01 -4.27 -1.20
C TRP A 48 -12.12 -5.50 -1.35
N LEU A 49 -10.92 -5.46 -0.76
CA LEU A 49 -9.96 -6.57 -0.81
C LEU A 49 -10.49 -7.80 -0.05
N LEU A 50 -11.12 -7.61 1.11
CA LEU A 50 -11.70 -8.69 1.92
C LEU A 50 -12.89 -9.39 1.22
N GLN A 51 -13.59 -8.68 0.33
CA GLN A 51 -14.66 -9.24 -0.51
C GLN A 51 -14.14 -9.94 -1.77
N GLY A 52 -12.82 -10.04 -1.95
CA GLY A 52 -12.19 -10.71 -3.10
C GLY A 52 -11.83 -9.76 -4.25
N GLY A 53 -12.06 -8.46 -4.11
CA GLY A 53 -11.65 -7.46 -5.09
C GLY A 53 -10.13 -7.38 -5.22
N GLY A 54 -9.63 -7.13 -6.42
CA GLY A 54 -8.19 -6.98 -6.68
C GLY A 54 -7.71 -5.53 -6.58
N ALA A 55 -6.45 -5.33 -6.20
CA ALA A 55 -5.77 -4.04 -6.32
C ALA A 55 -4.30 -4.22 -6.73
N ARG A 56 -3.77 -3.27 -7.51
CA ARG A 56 -2.34 -3.16 -7.82
C ARG A 56 -1.79 -1.90 -7.18
N ALA A 57 -0.58 -2.00 -6.61
CA ALA A 57 0.20 -0.83 -6.22
C ALA A 57 1.52 -0.74 -6.99
N ARG A 58 1.93 0.49 -7.32
CA ARG A 58 3.19 0.77 -8.01
C ARG A 58 3.86 2.02 -7.46
N VAL A 59 5.18 2.01 -7.33
CA VAL A 59 5.95 3.17 -6.90
C VAL A 59 5.97 4.24 -8.01
N LEU A 60 5.49 5.44 -7.70
CA LEU A 60 5.62 6.60 -8.58
C LEU A 60 6.88 7.42 -8.29
N ARG A 61 7.26 7.51 -7.02
CA ARG A 61 8.42 8.28 -6.56
C ARG A 61 8.96 7.74 -5.24
N VAL A 62 10.28 7.75 -5.12
CA VAL A 62 11.01 7.56 -3.86
C VAL A 62 11.83 8.82 -3.60
N SER A 63 11.67 9.41 -2.41
CA SER A 63 12.35 10.64 -2.00
C SER A 63 13.41 10.34 -0.93
N GLY A 64 14.43 11.21 -0.87
CA GLY A 64 15.57 11.05 0.02
C GLY A 64 15.29 11.33 1.49
N PRO A 65 16.32 11.19 2.35
CA PRO A 65 16.20 11.35 3.80
C PRO A 65 15.72 12.74 4.24
N ASP A 66 15.95 13.78 3.43
CA ASP A 66 15.52 15.16 3.73
C ASP A 66 13.99 15.36 3.63
N THR A 67 13.27 14.39 3.06
CA THR A 67 11.81 14.39 3.05
C THR A 67 11.28 13.71 4.33
N PRO A 68 10.22 14.22 4.98
CA PRO A 68 9.59 13.51 6.11
C PRO A 68 9.22 12.07 5.74
N SER A 69 9.43 11.10 6.63
CA SER A 69 9.29 9.66 6.34
C SER A 69 7.97 9.30 5.64
N TRP A 70 6.87 9.87 6.10
CA TRP A 70 5.51 9.68 5.57
C TRP A 70 5.28 10.28 4.17
N ARG A 71 6.18 11.13 3.65
CA ARG A 71 6.15 11.68 2.29
C ARG A 71 7.21 11.06 1.37
N ARG A 72 8.05 10.16 1.87
CA ARG A 72 9.17 9.62 1.08
C ARG A 72 8.71 8.72 -0.05
N LEU A 73 7.58 8.05 0.11
CA LEU A 73 7.06 7.11 -0.87
C LEU A 73 5.73 7.63 -1.44
N LEU A 74 5.68 7.77 -2.76
CA LEU A 74 4.44 8.02 -3.48
C LEU A 74 4.09 6.77 -4.28
N VAL A 75 2.88 6.28 -4.09
CA VAL A 75 2.36 5.08 -4.75
C VAL A 75 1.12 5.39 -5.56
N GLU A 76 0.99 4.75 -6.70
CA GLU A 76 -0.27 4.61 -7.42
C GLU A 76 -0.97 3.36 -6.90
N VAL A 77 -2.28 3.46 -6.67
CA VAL A 77 -3.15 2.33 -6.33
C VAL A 77 -4.27 2.29 -7.36
N ALA A 78 -4.46 1.12 -7.97
CA ALA A 78 -5.52 0.89 -8.95
C ALA A 78 -6.30 -0.39 -8.61
N CYS A 79 -7.60 -0.26 -8.41
CA CYS A 79 -8.49 -1.40 -8.26
C CYS A 79 -8.63 -2.14 -9.59
N ARG A 80 -8.76 -3.46 -9.52
CA ARG A 80 -9.14 -4.31 -10.65
C ARG A 80 -10.52 -4.86 -10.37
N GLU A 81 -11.41 -4.76 -11.34
CA GLU A 81 -12.71 -5.43 -11.25
C GLU A 81 -12.50 -6.93 -10.98
N PRO A 82 -13.29 -7.52 -10.09
CA PRO A 82 -13.22 -8.94 -9.74
C PRO A 82 -13.59 -9.86 -10.91
#